data_AF-X6K9F7-F1
#
_entry.id   AF-X6K9F7-F1
#
_cell.length_a   1.000
_cell.length_b   1.000
_cell.length_c   1.000
_cell.angle_alpha   90.00
_cell.angle_beta   90.00
_cell.angle_gamma   90.00
#
_symmetry.space_group_name_H-M   'P 1'
#
loop_
_entity.id
_entity.type
_entity.pdbx_description
1 polymer ?
#
loop_
_entity_poly.entity_id
_entity_poly.type
_entity_poly.pdbx_seq_one_letter_code
_entity_poly.pdbx_strand_id
1 'polypeptide(L)'
;MKPAMFFLLFAASLLASPARADWKPVEKVETYAIAGRTGPELYAAIGEAGPLLGKGRVIAHTNFKLTWTRDYRPQGDACVLKSARPKLIITYTLPKPAEPLPASVQKNWTVFIAGLAAHERVHGAAIAEMVRKIEAVSVGLTVTDDPACSKIRTELTRQLAQISLAQRQASRDFDRVEFGPGGNLQKLVLAFVNGG
;
A
#
# COMPACT_ATOMS: atom_id res chain seq x y z
N MET A 1 -53.38 38.17 34.52
CA MET A 1 -52.30 37.19 34.30
C MET A 1 -52.22 36.89 32.80
N LYS A 2 -51.18 37.34 32.10
CA LYS A 2 -50.87 36.96 30.71
C LYS A 2 -49.40 36.50 30.70
N PRO A 3 -49.07 35.30 30.23
CA PRO A 3 -47.71 34.77 30.34
C PRO A 3 -46.83 35.36 29.23
N ALA A 4 -45.61 35.77 29.61
CA ALA A 4 -44.57 36.19 28.69
C ALA A 4 -43.89 34.94 28.10
N MET A 5 -43.80 34.87 26.77
CA MET A 5 -43.16 33.76 26.05
C MET A 5 -41.71 34.13 25.74
N PHE A 6 -40.77 33.46 26.39
CA PHE A 6 -39.33 33.60 26.16
C PHE A 6 -38.92 32.65 25.02
N PHE A 7 -38.44 33.21 23.90
CA PHE A 7 -37.85 32.43 22.82
C PHE A 7 -36.36 32.19 23.12
N LEU A 8 -35.98 30.94 23.40
CA LEU A 8 -34.58 30.51 23.45
C LEU A 8 -34.11 30.10 22.05
N LEU A 9 -33.19 30.89 21.48
CA LEU A 9 -32.44 30.52 20.27
C LEU A 9 -31.36 29.49 20.64
N PHE A 10 -31.51 28.26 20.17
CA PHE A 10 -30.49 27.20 20.26
C PHE A 10 -29.52 27.35 19.08
N ALA A 11 -28.32 27.88 19.32
CA ALA A 11 -27.26 27.96 18.33
C ALA A 11 -26.57 26.59 18.16
N ALA A 12 -26.89 25.86 17.09
CA ALA A 12 -26.24 24.61 16.75
C ALA A 12 -24.80 24.87 16.27
N SER A 13 -23.82 24.53 17.10
CA SER A 13 -22.40 24.58 16.75
C SER A 13 -22.06 23.39 15.84
N LEU A 14 -21.97 23.63 14.54
CA LEU A 14 -21.44 22.64 13.59
C LEU A 14 -19.93 22.50 13.83
N LEU A 15 -19.52 21.41 14.49
CA LEU A 15 -18.12 21.00 14.55
C LEU A 15 -17.65 20.67 13.13
N ALA A 16 -16.98 21.62 12.48
CA ALA A 16 -16.31 21.38 11.21
C ALA A 16 -15.21 20.32 11.43
N SER A 17 -15.50 19.08 11.07
CA SER A 17 -14.46 18.05 10.97
C SER A 17 -13.50 18.48 9.85
N PRO A 18 -12.17 18.46 10.07
CA PRO A 18 -11.24 18.78 9.01
C PRO A 18 -11.48 17.80 7.87
N ALA A 19 -11.81 18.33 6.69
CA ALA A 19 -11.91 17.54 5.47
C ALA A 19 -10.54 16.89 5.24
N ARG A 20 -10.42 15.60 5.57
CA ARG A 20 -9.29 14.79 5.11
C ARG A 20 -9.34 14.86 3.59
N ALA A 21 -8.23 15.26 2.99
CA ALA A 21 -8.16 15.25 1.55
C ALA A 21 -8.26 13.78 1.12
N ASP A 22 -9.36 13.40 0.47
CA ASP A 22 -9.60 12.04 -0.01
C ASP A 22 -8.67 11.73 -1.19
N TRP A 23 -7.38 11.55 -0.91
CA TRP A 23 -6.44 11.05 -1.88
C TRP A 23 -6.70 9.54 -2.09
N LYS A 24 -6.48 9.09 -3.33
CA LYS A 24 -6.55 7.67 -3.69
C LYS A 24 -5.23 7.25 -4.32
N PRO A 25 -4.75 6.02 -4.04
CA PRO A 25 -3.60 5.49 -4.76
C PRO A 25 -3.91 5.38 -6.26
N VAL A 26 -2.90 5.64 -7.09
CA VAL A 26 -2.92 5.25 -8.50
C VAL A 26 -2.31 3.86 -8.60
N GLU A 27 -3.08 2.88 -9.05
CA GLU A 27 -2.61 1.50 -9.21
C GLU A 27 -2.24 1.21 -10.66
N LYS A 28 -1.12 0.51 -10.85
CA LYS A 28 -0.60 0.11 -12.16
C LYS A 28 -0.26 -1.37 -12.15
N VAL A 29 -0.47 -2.03 -13.29
CA VAL A 29 0.01 -3.39 -13.52
C VAL A 29 1.07 -3.33 -14.60
N GLU A 30 2.25 -3.84 -14.28
CA GLU A 30 3.35 -4.09 -15.22
C GLU A 30 3.52 -5.60 -15.35
N THR A 31 3.99 -6.05 -16.51
CA THR A 31 4.19 -7.48 -16.75
C THR A 31 5.57 -7.78 -17.28
N TYR A 32 6.13 -8.92 -16.88
CA TYR A 32 7.32 -9.49 -17.49
C TYR A 32 6.95 -10.77 -18.26
N ALA A 33 7.60 -10.97 -19.41
CA ALA A 33 7.29 -12.07 -20.30
C ALA A 33 7.88 -13.39 -19.76
N ILE A 34 7.12 -14.47 -19.86
CA ILE A 34 7.56 -15.84 -19.60
C ILE A 34 7.26 -16.72 -20.82
N ALA A 35 8.14 -17.68 -21.10
CA ALA A 35 7.98 -18.64 -22.18
C ALA A 35 7.69 -20.04 -21.60
N GLY A 36 6.98 -20.86 -22.36
CA GLY A 36 6.60 -22.21 -21.96
C GLY A 36 5.21 -22.59 -22.46
N ARG A 37 4.97 -23.90 -22.56
CA ARG A 37 3.68 -24.48 -22.98
C ARG A 37 3.07 -25.40 -21.93
N THR A 38 3.76 -25.64 -20.82
CA THR A 38 3.30 -26.41 -19.65
C THR A 38 3.44 -25.62 -18.35
N GLY A 39 2.71 -26.01 -17.31
CA GLY A 39 2.79 -25.43 -15.97
C GLY A 39 4.22 -25.41 -15.41
N PRO A 40 4.96 -26.54 -15.43
CA PRO A 40 6.36 -26.58 -15.00
C PRO A 40 7.28 -25.66 -15.80
N GLU A 41 7.15 -25.62 -17.13
CA GLU A 41 7.97 -24.73 -17.97
C GLU A 41 7.73 -23.25 -17.66
N LEU A 42 6.46 -22.86 -17.55
CA LEU A 42 6.08 -21.48 -17.22
C LEU A 42 6.56 -21.10 -15.82
N TYR A 43 6.45 -21.99 -14.83
CA TYR A 43 6.91 -21.72 -13.48
C TYR A 43 8.45 -21.66 -13.38
N ALA A 44 9.17 -22.48 -14.16
CA ALA A 44 10.62 -22.34 -14.28
C ALA A 44 11.00 -20.99 -14.91
N ALA A 45 10.32 -20.59 -15.98
CA ALA A 45 10.54 -19.29 -16.63
C ALA A 45 10.24 -18.10 -15.70
N ILE A 46 9.26 -18.24 -14.79
CA ILE A 46 9.02 -17.27 -13.70
C ILE A 46 10.27 -17.13 -12.81
N GLY A 47 10.88 -18.26 -12.42
CA GLY A 47 12.11 -18.26 -11.60
C GLY A 47 13.28 -17.53 -12.26
N GLU A 48 13.41 -17.67 -13.59
CA GLU A 48 14.49 -17.05 -14.38
C GLU A 48 14.23 -15.57 -14.73
N ALA A 49 12.98 -15.21 -15.02
CA ALA A 49 12.62 -13.88 -15.52
C ALA A 49 12.05 -12.94 -14.45
N GLY A 50 11.63 -13.48 -13.30
CA GLY A 50 10.95 -12.72 -12.24
C GLY A 50 11.77 -11.54 -11.71
N PRO A 51 11.12 -10.50 -11.13
CA PRO A 51 11.81 -9.31 -10.65
C PRO A 51 12.97 -9.63 -9.71
N LEU A 52 14.13 -9.02 -9.94
CA LEU A 52 15.32 -9.20 -9.09
C LEU A 52 15.23 -8.28 -7.87
N LEU A 53 15.09 -8.87 -6.69
CA LEU A 53 15.05 -8.17 -5.40
C LEU A 53 16.20 -8.64 -4.51
N GLY A 54 17.11 -7.72 -4.19
CA GLY A 54 18.31 -8.07 -3.44
C GLY A 54 19.15 -9.11 -4.19
N LYS A 55 19.23 -10.33 -3.65
CA LYS A 55 20.02 -11.43 -4.23
C LYS A 55 19.18 -12.49 -4.96
N GLY A 56 17.85 -12.38 -4.97
CA GLY A 56 16.96 -13.42 -5.49
C GLY A 56 15.86 -12.84 -6.38
N ARG A 57 15.30 -13.70 -7.24
CA ARG A 57 14.12 -13.38 -8.04
C ARG A 57 12.85 -13.80 -7.32
N VAL A 58 11.78 -13.05 -7.53
CA VAL A 58 10.45 -13.32 -6.97
C VAL A 58 9.42 -13.56 -8.07
N ILE A 59 8.31 -14.21 -7.73
CA ILE A 59 7.24 -14.54 -8.68
C ILE A 59 6.50 -13.26 -9.12
N ALA A 60 6.21 -12.38 -8.18
CA ALA A 60 5.60 -11.08 -8.41
C ALA A 60 6.12 -10.08 -7.40
N HIS A 61 5.88 -8.81 -7.65
CA HIS A 61 6.30 -7.76 -6.73
C HIS A 61 5.34 -6.57 -6.74
N THR A 62 4.92 -6.16 -5.55
CA THR A 62 4.27 -4.87 -5.32
C THR A 62 5.30 -3.84 -4.89
N ASN A 63 5.44 -2.78 -5.68
CA ASN A 63 6.27 -1.62 -5.35
C ASN A 63 5.43 -0.34 -5.33
N PHE A 64 5.97 0.74 -4.78
CA PHE A 64 5.29 2.03 -4.77
C PHE A 64 6.24 3.22 -4.93
N LYS A 65 5.70 4.32 -5.46
CA LYS A 65 6.30 5.66 -5.42
C LYS A 65 5.40 6.55 -4.58
N LEU A 66 5.99 7.19 -3.57
CA LEU A 66 5.30 8.07 -2.65
C LEU A 66 5.99 9.42 -2.59
N THR A 67 5.28 10.50 -2.93
CA THR A 67 5.73 11.87 -2.69
C THR A 67 4.75 12.60 -1.78
N TRP A 68 5.21 13.67 -1.15
CA TRP A 68 4.42 14.44 -0.20
C TRP A 68 4.53 15.94 -0.46
N THR A 69 3.40 16.63 -0.42
CA THR A 69 3.36 18.09 -0.26
C THR A 69 3.03 18.39 1.19
N ARG A 70 3.94 19.06 1.91
CA ARG A 70 3.81 19.36 3.33
C ARG A 70 3.86 20.86 3.59
N ASP A 71 2.97 21.35 4.43
CA ASP A 71 2.91 22.76 4.83
C ASP A 71 3.32 22.92 6.29
N TYR A 72 4.61 23.24 6.51
CA TYR A 72 5.14 23.57 7.84
C TYR A 72 4.99 25.06 8.09
N ARG A 73 4.41 25.43 9.22
CA ARG A 73 4.20 26.83 9.62
C ARG A 73 4.79 27.08 11.00
N PRO A 74 5.71 28.06 11.14
CA PRO A 74 6.04 28.62 12.44
C PRO A 74 4.77 29.17 13.12
N GLN A 75 4.66 28.96 14.42
CA GLN A 75 3.56 29.44 15.26
C GLN A 75 4.15 29.85 16.62
N GLY A 76 4.52 31.13 16.75
CA GLY A 76 5.27 31.60 17.91
C GLY A 76 6.70 31.03 17.91
N ASP A 77 7.09 30.45 19.03
CA ASP A 77 8.34 29.68 19.19
C ASP A 77 8.23 28.24 18.66
N ALA A 78 7.03 27.75 18.32
CA ALA A 78 6.78 26.41 17.82
C ALA A 78 6.75 26.34 16.28
N CYS A 79 6.76 25.13 15.73
CA CYS A 79 6.35 24.84 14.37
C CYS A 79 5.26 23.77 14.33
N VAL A 80 4.30 23.93 13.41
CA VAL A 80 3.19 23.01 13.18
C VAL A 80 3.13 22.57 11.72
N LEU A 81 2.86 21.29 11.49
CA LEU A 81 2.58 20.75 10.16
C LEU A 81 1.08 20.87 9.85
N LYS A 82 0.69 21.96 9.17
CA LYS A 82 -0.72 22.29 8.89
C LYS A 82 -1.37 21.33 7.89
N SER A 83 -0.62 20.81 6.92
CA SER A 83 -1.13 19.81 5.97
C SER A 83 -0.03 18.89 5.45
N ALA A 84 -0.41 17.65 5.11
CA ALA A 84 0.45 16.66 4.48
C ALA A 84 -0.36 15.89 3.45
N ARG A 85 -0.16 16.19 2.16
CA ARG A 85 -0.90 15.58 1.05
C ARG A 85 0.00 14.58 0.32
N PRO A 86 -0.34 13.28 0.31
CA PRO A 86 0.45 12.28 -0.41
C PRO A 86 0.05 12.21 -1.88
N LYS A 87 1.01 11.77 -2.71
CA LYS A 87 0.77 11.21 -4.04
C LYS A 87 1.37 9.81 -4.05
N LEU A 88 0.49 8.80 -4.06
CA LEU A 88 0.86 7.39 -4.01
C LEU A 88 0.58 6.72 -5.35
N ILE A 89 1.60 6.10 -5.93
CA ILE A 89 1.49 5.21 -7.09
C ILE A 89 1.94 3.83 -6.63
N ILE A 90 1.10 2.81 -6.81
CA ILE A 90 1.40 1.40 -6.53
C ILE A 90 1.53 0.68 -7.87
N THR A 91 2.61 -0.08 -8.05
CA THR A 91 2.85 -0.90 -9.23
C THR A 91 2.91 -2.37 -8.83
N TYR A 92 2.08 -3.18 -9.48
CA TYR A 92 2.12 -4.64 -9.37
C TYR A 92 2.83 -5.21 -10.60
N THR A 93 3.94 -5.91 -10.39
CA THR A 93 4.68 -6.59 -11.46
C THR A 93 4.32 -8.07 -11.47
N LEU A 94 3.69 -8.54 -12.55
CA LEU A 94 3.16 -9.91 -12.69
C LEU A 94 3.74 -10.65 -13.91
N PRO A 95 3.88 -11.98 -13.87
CA PRO A 95 4.27 -12.75 -15.05
C PRO A 95 3.16 -12.76 -16.12
N LYS A 96 3.55 -12.83 -17.39
CA LYS A 96 2.64 -12.96 -18.52
C LYS A 96 3.21 -13.89 -19.60
N PRO A 97 2.46 -14.91 -20.06
CA PRO A 97 2.89 -15.76 -21.16
C PRO A 97 3.14 -14.93 -22.42
N ALA A 98 4.30 -15.15 -23.05
CA ALA A 98 4.67 -14.48 -24.29
C ALA A 98 3.87 -15.03 -25.49
N GLU A 99 3.43 -16.28 -25.40
CA GLU A 99 2.71 -17.00 -26.45
C GLU A 99 1.36 -17.53 -25.94
N PRO A 100 0.40 -17.80 -26.84
CA PRO A 100 -0.85 -18.47 -26.49
C PRO A 100 -0.61 -19.84 -25.84
N LEU A 101 -1.29 -20.10 -24.72
CA LEU A 101 -1.17 -21.36 -23.99
C LEU A 101 -2.12 -22.43 -24.55
N PRO A 102 -1.74 -23.73 -24.49
CA PRO A 102 -2.71 -24.80 -24.72
C PRO A 102 -3.91 -24.68 -23.76
N ALA A 103 -5.10 -25.10 -24.19
CA ALA A 103 -6.34 -24.87 -23.45
C ALA A 103 -6.32 -25.43 -22.01
N SER A 104 -5.70 -26.60 -21.79
CA SER A 104 -5.51 -27.20 -20.47
C SER A 104 -4.68 -26.31 -19.54
N VAL A 105 -3.59 -25.76 -20.06
CA VAL A 105 -2.64 -24.90 -19.31
C VAL A 105 -3.24 -23.52 -19.06
N GLN A 106 -3.94 -22.98 -20.06
CA GLN A 106 -4.60 -21.67 -19.98
C GLN A 106 -5.58 -21.60 -18.80
N LYS A 107 -6.35 -22.67 -18.56
CA LYS A 107 -7.30 -22.73 -17.44
C LYS A 107 -6.58 -22.59 -16.09
N ASN A 108 -5.51 -23.37 -15.88
CA ASN A 108 -4.77 -23.33 -14.62
C ASN A 108 -3.96 -22.05 -14.46
N TRP A 109 -3.39 -21.54 -15.55
CA TRP A 109 -2.75 -20.23 -15.60
C TRP A 109 -3.69 -19.12 -15.13
N THR A 110 -4.93 -19.09 -15.63
CA THR A 110 -5.92 -18.07 -15.25
C THR A 110 -6.22 -18.09 -13.74
N VAL A 111 -6.32 -19.28 -13.14
CA VAL A 111 -6.52 -19.41 -11.68
C VAL A 111 -5.28 -18.91 -10.92
N PHE A 112 -4.09 -19.35 -11.33
CA PHE A 112 -2.83 -18.97 -10.72
C PHE A 112 -2.60 -17.47 -10.76
N ILE A 113 -2.68 -16.84 -11.94
CA ILE A 113 -2.39 -15.41 -12.11
C ILE A 113 -3.42 -14.53 -11.39
N ALA A 114 -4.67 -14.97 -11.31
CA ALA A 114 -5.71 -14.25 -10.55
C ALA A 114 -5.42 -14.29 -9.04
N GLY A 115 -5.05 -15.46 -8.51
CA GLY A 115 -4.68 -15.61 -7.10
C GLY A 115 -3.39 -14.86 -6.73
N LEU A 116 -2.38 -14.91 -7.60
CA LEU A 116 -1.15 -14.12 -7.44
C LEU A 116 -1.46 -12.61 -7.45
N ALA A 117 -2.29 -12.14 -8.38
CA ALA A 117 -2.70 -10.74 -8.42
C ALA A 117 -3.55 -10.34 -7.21
N ALA A 118 -4.32 -11.26 -6.62
CA ALA A 118 -5.05 -11.00 -5.38
C ALA A 118 -4.11 -10.84 -4.18
N HIS A 119 -3.07 -11.68 -4.10
CA HIS A 119 -2.01 -11.57 -3.09
C HIS A 119 -1.27 -10.24 -3.18
N GLU A 120 -0.84 -9.83 -4.37
CA GLU A 120 -0.18 -8.53 -4.55
C GLU A 120 -1.08 -7.34 -4.14
N ARG A 121 -2.40 -7.42 -4.36
CA ARG A 121 -3.34 -6.39 -3.90
C ARG A 121 -3.42 -6.27 -2.38
N VAL A 122 -3.15 -7.33 -1.62
CA VAL A 122 -3.05 -7.25 -0.15
C VAL A 122 -1.88 -6.35 0.25
N HIS A 123 -0.72 -6.51 -0.39
CA HIS A 123 0.43 -5.61 -0.19
C HIS A 123 0.10 -4.18 -0.60
N GLY A 124 -0.57 -3.98 -1.74
CA GLY A 124 -1.01 -2.66 -2.18
C GLY A 124 -1.93 -1.95 -1.18
N ALA A 125 -2.93 -2.68 -0.66
CA ALA A 125 -3.83 -2.16 0.38
C ALA A 125 -3.08 -1.81 1.67
N ALA A 126 -2.13 -2.65 2.10
CA ALA A 126 -1.30 -2.39 3.27
C ALA A 126 -0.40 -1.14 3.10
N ILE A 127 0.14 -0.90 1.90
CA ILE A 127 0.89 0.32 1.58
C ILE A 127 -0.02 1.55 1.65
N ALA A 128 -1.22 1.49 1.07
CA ALA A 128 -2.18 2.59 1.15
C ALA A 128 -2.55 2.91 2.61
N GLU A 129 -2.74 1.89 3.44
CA GLU A 129 -3.02 2.04 4.86
C GLU A 129 -1.83 2.64 5.64
N MET A 130 -0.60 2.22 5.34
CA MET A 130 0.60 2.83 5.90
C MET A 130 0.66 4.33 5.59
N VAL A 131 0.33 4.75 4.36
CA VAL A 131 0.31 6.17 3.98
C VAL A 131 -0.78 6.94 4.71
N ARG A 132 -1.96 6.36 4.93
CA ARG A 132 -3.01 6.99 5.76
C ARG A 132 -2.57 7.18 7.21
N LYS A 133 -1.88 6.19 7.79
CA LYS A 133 -1.30 6.30 9.14
C LYS A 133 -0.27 7.42 9.21
N ILE A 134 0.60 7.52 8.21
CA ILE A 134 1.58 8.60 8.11
C ILE A 134 0.88 9.97 8.06
N GLU A 135 -0.13 10.12 7.22
CA GLU A 135 -0.90 11.37 7.12
C GLU A 135 -1.53 11.74 8.46
N ALA A 136 -2.17 10.77 9.13
CA ALA A 136 -2.85 10.97 10.40
C ALA A 136 -1.93 11.45 11.53
N VAL A 137 -0.69 10.95 11.60
CA VAL A 137 0.30 11.42 12.59
C VAL A 137 1.01 12.71 12.18
N SER A 138 0.98 13.04 10.88
CA SER A 138 1.64 14.23 10.33
C SER A 138 0.81 15.49 10.54
N VAL A 139 -0.48 15.45 10.21
CA VAL A 139 -1.33 16.65 10.20
C VAL A 139 -1.61 17.09 11.64
N GLY A 140 -1.23 18.33 11.96
CA GLY A 140 -1.37 18.90 13.30
C GLY A 140 -0.22 18.57 14.24
N LEU A 141 0.80 17.84 13.80
CA LEU A 141 2.04 17.67 14.57
C LEU A 141 2.64 19.05 14.88
N THR A 142 2.90 19.31 16.15
CA THR A 142 3.50 20.56 16.64
C THR A 142 4.72 20.24 17.48
N VAL A 143 5.81 20.99 17.28
CA VAL A 143 7.04 20.92 18.08
C VAL A 143 7.37 22.32 18.58
N THR A 144 7.58 22.48 19.89
CA THR A 144 7.98 23.74 20.52
C THR A 144 9.46 24.05 20.28
N ASP A 145 9.86 25.31 20.52
CA ASP A 145 11.24 25.76 20.34
C ASP A 145 11.82 25.45 18.94
N ASP A 146 10.98 25.55 17.90
CA ASP A 146 11.30 25.19 16.53
C ASP A 146 10.87 26.26 15.50
N PRO A 147 11.28 27.54 15.66
CA PRO A 147 10.87 28.61 14.74
C PRO A 147 11.35 28.39 13.29
N ALA A 148 12.37 27.55 13.08
CA ALA A 148 12.89 27.18 11.77
C ALA A 148 12.28 25.89 11.18
N CYS A 149 11.34 25.24 11.89
CA CYS A 149 10.73 23.97 11.51
C CYS A 149 11.75 22.85 11.20
N SER A 150 12.88 22.81 11.91
CA SER A 150 13.91 21.79 11.75
C SER A 150 13.67 20.59 12.68
N LYS A 151 13.29 20.84 13.94
CA LYS A 151 13.04 19.78 14.94
C LYS A 151 11.81 18.95 14.56
N ILE A 152 10.74 19.59 14.08
CA ILE A 152 9.52 18.89 13.61
C ILE A 152 9.81 17.93 12.45
N ARG A 153 10.76 18.24 11.57
CA ARG A 153 11.13 17.35 10.46
C ARG A 153 11.84 16.10 10.97
N THR A 154 12.72 16.26 11.95
CA THR A 154 13.41 15.15 12.62
C THR A 154 12.41 14.26 13.35
N GLU A 155 11.52 14.87 14.13
CA GLU A 155 10.48 14.14 14.87
C GLU A 155 9.52 13.41 13.93
N LEU A 156 9.06 14.08 12.88
CA LEU A 156 8.22 13.45 11.87
C LEU A 156 8.95 12.24 11.27
N THR A 157 10.19 12.40 10.82
CA THR A 157 11.01 11.33 10.22
C THR A 157 11.13 10.12 11.14
N ARG A 158 11.33 10.35 12.45
CA ARG A 158 11.36 9.29 13.46
C ARG A 158 10.05 8.50 13.50
N GLN A 159 8.89 9.17 13.50
CA GLN A 159 7.58 8.51 13.47
C GLN A 159 7.36 7.74 12.16
N LEU A 160 7.74 8.31 11.02
CA LEU A 160 7.62 7.65 9.71
C LEU A 160 8.42 6.34 9.65
N ALA A 161 9.61 6.32 10.26
CA ALA A 161 10.46 5.13 10.29
C ALA A 161 9.78 3.97 11.02
N GLN A 162 9.13 4.24 12.16
CA GLN A 162 8.42 3.23 12.95
C GLN A 162 7.22 2.65 12.19
N ILE A 163 6.40 3.53 11.57
CA ILE A 163 5.25 3.11 10.76
C ILE A 163 5.71 2.25 9.58
N SER A 164 6.79 2.66 8.89
CA SER A 164 7.34 1.91 7.75
C SER A 164 7.91 0.55 8.17
N LEU A 165 8.57 0.47 9.33
CA LEU A 165 9.07 -0.79 9.88
C LEU A 165 7.94 -1.78 10.18
N ALA A 166 6.87 -1.29 10.81
CA ALA A 166 5.69 -2.09 11.12
C ALA A 166 5.01 -2.63 9.84
N GLN A 167 4.86 -1.79 8.81
CA GLN A 167 4.30 -2.23 7.53
C GLN A 167 5.17 -3.33 6.89
N ARG A 168 6.49 -3.14 6.85
CA ARG A 168 7.41 -4.14 6.28
C ARG A 168 7.38 -5.46 7.04
N GLN A 169 7.24 -5.41 8.36
CA GLN A 169 7.12 -6.62 9.16
C GLN A 169 5.81 -7.36 8.86
N ALA A 170 4.68 -6.66 8.85
CA ALA A 170 3.38 -7.24 8.53
C ALA A 170 3.33 -7.86 7.12
N SER A 171 3.96 -7.20 6.13
CA SER A 171 4.09 -7.72 4.77
C SER A 171 4.88 -9.03 4.72
N ARG A 172 6.04 -9.12 5.41
CA ARG A 172 6.81 -10.38 5.52
C ARG A 172 6.04 -11.49 6.24
N ASP A 173 5.30 -11.14 7.30
CA ASP A 173 4.52 -12.12 8.05
C ASP A 173 3.37 -12.69 7.22
N PHE A 174 2.73 -11.85 6.39
CA PHE A 174 1.74 -12.29 5.43
C PHE A 174 2.34 -13.24 4.38
N ASP A 175 3.47 -12.88 3.77
CA ASP A 175 4.14 -13.74 2.79
C ASP A 175 4.52 -15.09 3.38
N ARG A 176 5.02 -15.11 4.62
CA ARG A 176 5.39 -16.34 5.32
C ARG A 176 4.20 -17.29 5.49
N VAL A 177 3.00 -16.77 5.72
CA VAL A 177 1.77 -17.59 5.81
C VAL A 177 1.32 -18.05 4.42
N GLU A 178 1.31 -17.15 3.45
CA GLU A 178 0.83 -17.42 2.09
C GLU A 178 1.70 -18.44 1.34
N PHE A 179 3.02 -18.38 1.51
CA PHE A 179 3.98 -19.32 0.93
C PHE A 179 4.32 -20.51 1.83
N GLY A 180 3.90 -20.48 3.10
CA GLY A 180 4.14 -21.56 4.06
C GLY A 180 3.33 -22.82 3.77
N PRO A 181 3.57 -23.93 4.52
CA PRO A 181 2.83 -25.17 4.37
C PRO A 181 1.32 -24.99 4.49
N GLY A 182 0.58 -25.34 3.45
CA GLY A 182 -0.87 -25.17 3.35
C GLY A 182 -1.34 -23.75 3.03
N GLY A 183 -0.43 -22.81 2.80
CA GLY A 183 -0.73 -21.42 2.42
C GLY A 183 -1.44 -21.31 1.06
N ASN A 184 -2.15 -20.21 0.85
CA ASN A 184 -2.95 -20.03 -0.37
C ASN A 184 -2.06 -19.97 -1.62
N LEU A 185 -0.99 -19.17 -1.59
CA LEU A 185 -0.05 -19.07 -2.71
C LEU A 185 0.70 -20.39 -2.94
N GLN A 186 1.08 -21.09 -1.87
CA GLN A 186 1.66 -22.42 -2.01
C GLN A 186 0.73 -23.38 -2.78
N LYS A 187 -0.56 -23.43 -2.40
CA LYS A 187 -1.56 -24.28 -3.08
C LYS A 187 -1.77 -23.89 -4.54
N LEU A 188 -1.81 -22.58 -4.83
CA LEU A 188 -1.95 -22.08 -6.21
C LEU A 188 -0.75 -22.48 -7.08
N VAL A 189 0.47 -22.34 -6.55
CA VAL A 189 1.70 -22.80 -7.23
C VAL A 189 1.65 -24.30 -7.49
N LEU A 190 1.34 -25.11 -6.48
CA LEU A 190 1.28 -26.57 -6.62
C LEU A 190 0.22 -27.00 -7.64
N ALA A 191 -0.97 -26.40 -7.61
CA ALA A 191 -2.03 -26.69 -8.56
C ALA A 191 -1.63 -26.29 -9.99
N PHE A 192 -0.95 -25.16 -10.15
CA PHE A 192 -0.48 -24.70 -11.46
C PHE A 192 0.60 -25.61 -12.04
N VAL A 193 1.61 -25.95 -11.24
CA VAL A 193 2.74 -26.79 -11.69
C VAL A 193 2.31 -28.24 -11.96
N ASN A 194 1.39 -28.79 -11.17
CA ASN A 194 0.98 -30.19 -11.32
C ASN A 194 -0.20 -30.41 -12.28
N GLY A 195 -1.00 -29.37 -12.53
CA GLY A 195 -2.20 -29.46 -13.36
C GLY A 195 -2.06 -28.83 -14.75
N GLY A 196 -1.12 -27.90 -14.92
CA GLY A 196 -0.85 -27.21 -16.18
C GLY A 196 0.23 -27.86 -17.02
#